data_AF-A0A2E0KNF0-F1
#
_entry.id   AF-A0A2E0KNF0-F1
#
_cell.length_a   1.000
_cell.length_b   1.000
_cell.length_c   1.000
_cell.angle_alpha   90.00
_cell.angle_beta   90.00
_cell.angle_gamma   90.00
#
_symmetry.space_group_name_H-M   'P 1'
#
loop_
_entity.id
_entity.type
_entity.pdbx_description
1 polymer ?
#
loop_
_entity_poly.entity_id
_entity_poly.type
_entity_poly.pdbx_seq_one_letter_code
_entity_poly.pdbx_strand_id
1 'polypeptide(L)'
;MKNKKVLIISSEVTPYLPQTNQALNSYQIPKSVNDNGGQTRIFMPKYGLINERRHQLHEVIRLSGMNLVIDDEDMPLIIKVASIPKERMQVYFIDNEEYFKRRGTVRDEKDKLFKDNDERMIFFTKGVIETVK
;
A
#
# COMPACT_ATOMS: atom_id res chain seq x y z
N MET A 1 -23.02 -5.97 -4.80
CA MET A 1 -22.10 -4.83 -4.96
C MET A 1 -21.94 -4.39 -6.43
N LYS A 2 -22.89 -4.73 -7.31
CA LYS A 2 -22.72 -4.62 -8.76
C LYS A 2 -22.33 -3.20 -9.19
N ASN A 3 -21.20 -3.08 -9.90
CA ASN A 3 -20.61 -1.84 -10.42
C ASN A 3 -20.17 -0.79 -9.37
N LYS A 4 -20.21 -1.11 -8.07
CA LYS A 4 -19.66 -0.23 -7.04
C LYS A 4 -18.13 -0.31 -7.07
N LYS A 5 -17.48 0.85 -7.07
CA LYS A 5 -16.04 0.98 -6.91
C LYS A 5 -15.73 1.09 -5.42
N VAL A 6 -14.92 0.18 -4.91
CA VAL A 6 -14.53 0.13 -3.49
C VAL A 6 -13.01 0.20 -3.40
N LEU A 7 -12.51 1.17 -2.66
CA LEU A 7 -11.10 1.29 -2.34
C LEU A 7 -10.85 0.68 -0.96
N ILE A 8 -9.94 -0.29 -0.89
CA ILE A 8 -9.47 -0.85 0.36
C ILE A 8 -8.11 -0.24 0.67
N ILE A 9 -7.97 0.34 1.85
CA ILE A 9 -6.72 0.93 2.33
C ILE A 9 -6.28 0.11 3.53
N SER A 10 -5.08 -0.48 3.48
CA SER A 10 -4.59 -1.31 4.57
C SER A 10 -3.07 -1.19 4.71
N SER A 11 -2.59 -1.28 5.96
CA SER A 11 -1.16 -1.37 6.24
C SER A 11 -0.58 -2.73 5.87
N GLU A 12 -1.38 -3.80 5.79
CA GLU A 12 -0.88 -5.15 5.54
C GLU A 12 -1.75 -5.90 4.53
N VAL A 13 -1.13 -6.60 3.57
CA VAL A 13 -1.84 -7.36 2.54
C VAL A 13 -1.08 -8.64 2.19
N THR A 14 -1.78 -9.77 2.15
CA THR A 14 -1.24 -11.04 1.63
C THR A 14 -1.27 -11.04 0.10
N PRO A 15 -0.22 -11.47 -0.62
CA PRO A 15 0.96 -12.20 -0.14
C PRO A 15 2.23 -11.35 0.05
N TYR A 16 2.08 -10.02 0.12
CA TYR A 16 3.24 -9.10 0.14
C TYR A 16 3.89 -8.99 1.53
N LEU A 17 3.11 -9.21 2.60
CA LEU A 17 3.59 -9.30 3.98
C LEU A 17 3.22 -10.66 4.60
N PRO A 18 3.83 -11.03 5.75
CA PRO A 18 3.45 -12.23 6.49
C PRO A 18 1.96 -12.32 6.77
N GLN A 19 1.45 -13.54 6.86
CA GLN A 19 0.03 -13.78 7.09
C GLN A 19 -0.34 -13.47 8.54
N THR A 20 -0.90 -12.29 8.76
CA THR A 20 -1.62 -11.89 9.96
C THR A 20 -3.12 -11.91 9.68
N ASN A 21 -3.96 -11.88 10.72
CA ASN A 21 -5.41 -11.73 10.54
C ASN A 21 -5.75 -10.48 9.72
N GLN A 22 -5.03 -9.38 9.94
CA GLN A 22 -5.23 -8.14 9.18
C GLN A 22 -4.80 -8.29 7.71
N ALA A 23 -3.65 -8.89 7.45
CA ALA A 23 -3.16 -9.12 6.09
C ALA A 23 -4.09 -10.04 5.28
N LEU A 24 -4.70 -11.04 5.93
CA LEU A 24 -5.68 -11.94 5.33
C LEU A 24 -7.01 -11.23 5.04
N ASN A 25 -7.54 -10.47 6.01
CA ASN A 25 -8.78 -9.72 5.82
C ASN A 25 -8.66 -8.69 4.69
N SER A 26 -7.50 -8.04 4.58
CA SER A 26 -7.21 -7.06 3.52
C SER A 26 -7.17 -7.68 2.11
N TYR A 27 -7.11 -9.00 2.01
CA TYR A 27 -7.27 -9.76 0.78
C TYR A 27 -8.71 -10.29 0.63
N GLN A 28 -9.26 -10.91 1.68
CA GLN A 28 -10.56 -11.58 1.63
C GLN A 28 -11.74 -10.61 1.41
N ILE A 29 -11.70 -9.43 2.04
CA ILE A 29 -12.74 -8.41 1.89
C ILE A 29 -12.84 -7.94 0.44
N PRO A 30 -11.76 -7.45 -0.21
CA PRO A 30 -11.84 -7.05 -1.61
C PRO A 30 -12.18 -8.21 -2.55
N LYS A 31 -11.70 -9.43 -2.26
CA LYS A 31 -12.11 -10.62 -3.02
C LYS A 31 -13.62 -10.81 -2.98
N SER A 32 -14.23 -10.77 -1.79
CA SER A 32 -15.68 -10.91 -1.61
C SER A 32 -16.45 -9.81 -2.37
N VAL A 33 -15.95 -8.57 -2.38
CA VAL A 33 -16.57 -7.48 -3.15
C VAL A 33 -16.53 -7.77 -4.65
N ASN A 34 -15.40 -8.25 -5.19
CA ASN A 34 -15.28 -8.64 -6.60
C ASN A 34 -16.20 -9.82 -6.95
N ASP A 35 -16.24 -10.86 -6.11
CA ASP A 35 -17.12 -12.02 -6.28
C ASP A 35 -18.61 -11.59 -6.36
N ASN A 36 -18.96 -10.47 -5.71
CA ASN A 36 -20.30 -9.86 -5.72
C ASN A 36 -20.49 -8.77 -6.82
N GLY A 37 -19.65 -8.79 -7.85
CA GLY A 37 -19.71 -7.91 -9.03
C GLY A 37 -19.26 -6.46 -8.79
N GLY A 38 -18.59 -6.20 -7.68
CA GLY A 38 -17.93 -4.92 -7.40
C GLY A 38 -16.59 -4.80 -8.12
N GLN A 39 -16.01 -3.60 -8.07
CA GLN A 39 -14.65 -3.34 -8.56
C GLN A 39 -13.81 -2.87 -7.39
N THR A 40 -12.73 -3.59 -7.08
CA THR A 40 -11.85 -3.22 -5.97
C THR A 40 -10.46 -2.80 -6.40
N ARG A 41 -9.89 -1.87 -5.66
CA ARG A 41 -8.44 -1.61 -5.62
C ARG A 41 -7.98 -1.63 -4.19
N ILE A 42 -6.73 -2.05 -3.98
CA ILE A 42 -6.12 -2.09 -2.65
C ILE A 42 -4.95 -1.12 -2.65
N PHE A 43 -4.82 -0.31 -1.61
CA PHE A 43 -3.63 0.52 -1.36
C PHE A 43 -2.95 0.05 -0.09
N MET A 44 -1.62 -0.04 -0.15
CA MET A 44 -0.78 -0.32 1.01
C MET A 44 0.56 0.42 0.95
N PRO A 45 1.27 0.59 2.08
CA PRO A 45 2.63 1.09 2.05
C PRO A 45 3.59 0.09 1.38
N LYS A 46 4.55 0.59 0.61
CA LYS A 46 5.66 -0.20 0.06
C LYS A 46 6.72 -0.41 1.15
N TYR A 47 6.47 -1.24 2.17
CA TYR A 47 7.53 -1.50 3.15
C TYR A 47 8.75 -2.16 2.52
N GLY A 48 9.95 -1.89 3.04
CA GLY A 48 11.22 -2.47 2.59
C GLY A 48 11.32 -3.99 2.74
N LEU A 49 10.33 -4.62 3.38
CA LEU A 49 10.14 -6.07 3.43
C LEU A 49 9.62 -6.65 2.11
N ILE A 50 8.93 -5.84 1.29
CA ILE A 50 8.28 -6.27 0.06
C ILE A 50 9.31 -6.35 -1.06
N ASN A 51 9.50 -7.54 -1.61
CA ASN A 51 10.44 -7.77 -2.69
C ASN A 51 9.83 -7.39 -4.05
N GLU A 52 10.26 -6.24 -4.59
CA GLU A 52 9.74 -5.72 -5.85
C GLU A 52 9.90 -6.67 -7.03
N ARG A 53 11.08 -7.29 -7.17
CA ARG A 53 11.39 -8.20 -8.28
C ARG A 53 10.54 -9.47 -8.23
N ARG A 54 10.42 -10.08 -7.06
CA ARG A 54 9.62 -11.30 -6.84
C ARG A 54 8.15 -11.07 -7.20
N HIS A 55 7.64 -9.90 -6.84
CA HIS A 55 6.24 -9.56 -7.01
C HIS A 55 5.93 -8.77 -8.28
N GLN A 56 6.94 -8.48 -9.10
CA GLN A 56 6.80 -7.71 -10.34
C GLN A 56 6.10 -6.37 -10.11
N LEU A 57 6.57 -5.61 -9.12
CA LEU A 57 6.08 -4.26 -8.88
C LEU A 57 6.57 -3.37 -10.02
N HIS A 58 5.64 -2.66 -10.64
CA HIS A 58 5.93 -1.66 -11.68
C HIS A 58 5.48 -0.30 -11.23
N GLU A 59 6.31 0.71 -11.49
CA GLU A 59 5.92 2.09 -11.23
C GLU A 59 4.78 2.54 -12.16
N VAL A 60 3.82 3.25 -11.59
CA VAL A 60 2.74 3.90 -12.31
C VAL A 60 3.16 5.35 -12.54
N ILE A 61 3.93 5.59 -13.60
CA ILE A 61 4.57 6.88 -13.89
C ILE A 61 3.56 8.04 -13.89
N ARG A 62 2.36 7.83 -14.47
CA ARG A 62 1.30 8.85 -14.52
C ARG A 62 0.71 9.25 -13.16
N LEU A 63 1.00 8.49 -12.10
CA LEU A 63 0.57 8.78 -10.73
C LEU A 63 1.75 9.11 -9.81
N SER A 64 2.98 9.00 -10.30
CA SER A 64 4.21 9.19 -9.53
C SER A 64 4.85 10.54 -9.87
N GLY A 65 5.73 11.03 -9.00
CA GLY A 65 6.52 12.25 -9.24
C GLY A 65 5.87 13.54 -8.77
N MET A 66 4.77 13.45 -8.01
CA MET A 66 4.22 14.57 -7.25
C MET A 66 4.80 14.61 -5.84
N ASN A 67 4.93 15.80 -5.25
CA ASN A 67 5.42 15.95 -3.88
C ASN A 67 4.26 16.12 -2.90
N LEU A 68 4.40 15.53 -1.70
CA LEU A 68 3.51 15.72 -0.57
C LEU A 68 4.26 16.46 0.53
N VAL A 69 3.66 17.52 1.06
CA VAL A 69 4.23 18.25 2.21
C VAL A 69 3.94 17.48 3.50
N ILE A 70 5.00 17.05 4.18
CA ILE A 70 4.97 16.40 5.50
C ILE A 70 5.98 17.14 6.37
N ASP A 71 5.53 17.66 7.52
CA ASP A 71 6.38 18.43 8.44
C ASP A 71 7.23 19.51 7.75
N ASP A 72 6.60 20.29 6.87
CA ASP A 72 7.23 21.34 6.04
C ASP A 72 8.30 20.85 5.03
N GLU A 73 8.46 19.53 4.87
CA GLU A 73 9.32 18.91 3.86
C GLU A 73 8.52 18.40 2.64
N ASP A 74 9.06 18.62 1.45
CA ASP A 74 8.51 18.14 0.18
C ASP A 74 8.94 16.70 -0.10
N MET A 75 8.05 15.75 0.16
CA MET A 75 8.34 14.33 0.05
C MET A 75 7.82 13.74 -1.27
N PRO A 76 8.68 13.15 -2.13
CA PRO A 76 8.24 12.62 -3.41
C PRO A 76 7.36 11.39 -3.24
N LEU A 77 6.20 11.38 -3.91
CA LEU A 77 5.27 10.26 -4.00
C LEU A 77 5.60 9.38 -5.19
N ILE A 78 5.92 8.11 -4.90
CA ILE A 78 6.08 7.06 -5.90
C ILE A 78 4.93 6.09 -5.73
N ILE A 79 4.28 5.72 -6.84
CA ILE A 79 3.22 4.72 -6.83
C ILE A 79 3.63 3.53 -7.66
N LYS A 80 3.65 2.35 -7.03
CA LYS A 80 3.86 1.09 -7.73
C LYS A 80 2.59 0.27 -7.77
N VAL A 81 2.51 -0.67 -8.69
CA VAL A 81 1.38 -1.59 -8.81
C VAL A 81 1.89 -3.01 -9.02
N ALA A 82 1.18 -3.97 -8.42
CA ALA A 82 1.31 -5.38 -8.71
C ALA A 82 -0.07 -6.05 -8.69
N SER A 83 -0.16 -7.24 -9.29
CA SER A 83 -1.37 -8.06 -9.23
C SER A 83 -1.17 -9.20 -8.24
N ILE A 84 -2.19 -9.50 -7.43
CA ILE A 84 -2.21 -10.72 -6.64
C ILE A 84 -2.45 -11.90 -7.61
N PRO A 85 -1.57 -12.92 -7.61
CA PRO A 85 -1.75 -14.10 -8.45
C PRO A 85 -3.10 -14.79 -8.21
N LYS A 86 -3.63 -15.47 -9.23
CA LYS A 86 -4.96 -16.12 -9.28
C LYS A 86 -6.15 -15.16 -9.39
N GLU A 87 -6.26 -14.18 -8.50
CA GLU A 87 -7.46 -13.32 -8.41
C GLU A 87 -7.40 -12.10 -9.34
N ARG A 88 -6.24 -11.80 -9.94
CA ARG A 88 -6.00 -10.62 -10.80
C ARG A 88 -6.39 -9.29 -10.12
N MET A 89 -6.38 -9.24 -8.79
CA MET A 89 -6.65 -8.03 -8.02
C MET A 89 -5.43 -7.12 -8.02
N GLN A 90 -5.65 -5.82 -8.28
CA GLN A 90 -4.58 -4.83 -8.30
C GLN A 90 -4.32 -4.26 -6.91
N VAL A 91 -3.06 -4.26 -6.51
CA VAL A 91 -2.55 -3.62 -5.31
C VAL A 91 -1.62 -2.49 -5.71
N TYR A 92 -1.93 -1.30 -5.22
CA TYR A 92 -1.17 -0.08 -5.37
C TYR A 92 -0.33 0.13 -4.11
N PHE A 93 0.94 0.45 -4.31
CA PHE A 93 1.90 0.64 -3.24
C PHE A 93 2.28 2.10 -3.22
N ILE A 94 2.04 2.76 -2.09
CA ILE A 94 2.58 4.10 -1.82
C ILE A 94 4.00 3.93 -1.34
N ASP A 95 4.94 4.52 -2.05
CA ASP A 95 6.37 4.41 -1.82
C ASP A 95 7.01 5.79 -1.69
N ASN A 96 8.06 5.84 -0.89
CA ASN A 96 8.93 6.98 -0.66
C ASN A 96 10.23 6.44 -0.06
N GLU A 97 11.36 6.88 -0.60
CA GLU A 97 12.66 6.32 -0.24
C GLU A 97 13.05 6.57 1.22
N GLU A 98 12.55 7.64 1.84
CA GLU A 98 12.87 7.97 3.23
C GLU A 98 11.98 7.18 4.18
N TYR A 99 10.68 7.11 3.87
CA TYR A 99 9.68 6.52 4.77
C TYR A 99 9.58 5.00 4.72
N PHE A 100 9.78 4.36 3.57
CA PHE A 100 9.46 2.95 3.44
C PHE A 100 10.63 2.04 3.02
N LYS A 101 11.82 2.59 2.81
CA LYS A 101 13.03 1.80 2.48
C LYS A 101 13.51 0.88 3.61
N ARG A 102 13.29 1.27 4.87
CA ARG A 102 13.68 0.47 6.05
C ARG A 102 12.99 -0.91 6.05
N ARG A 103 13.73 -1.97 6.37
CA ARG A 103 13.18 -3.32 6.53
C ARG A 103 12.42 -3.43 7.85
N GLY A 104 11.12 -3.14 7.81
CA GLY A 104 10.20 -3.25 8.94
C GLY A 104 8.85 -2.64 8.59
N THR A 105 7.79 -3.09 9.28
CA THR A 105 6.46 -2.46 9.18
C THR A 105 6.40 -1.30 10.16
N VAL A 106 5.84 -1.49 11.36
CA VAL A 106 5.66 -0.48 12.41
C VAL A 106 6.63 -0.64 13.57
N ARG A 107 7.26 -1.81 13.71
CA ARG A 107 8.18 -2.13 14.81
C ARG A 107 9.51 -2.65 14.29
N ASP A 108 10.54 -2.45 15.11
CA ASP A 108 11.88 -3.00 14.90
C ASP A 108 11.99 -4.47 15.36
N GLU A 109 13.19 -5.05 15.23
CA GLU A 109 13.48 -6.44 15.63
C GLU A 109 13.36 -6.70 17.14
N LYS A 110 13.32 -5.64 17.95
CA LYS A 110 13.15 -5.69 19.42
C LYS A 110 11.72 -5.32 19.83
N ASP A 111 10.78 -5.35 18.88
CA ASP A 111 9.36 -5.01 19.06
C ASP A 111 9.10 -3.56 19.49
N LYS A 112 10.06 -2.64 19.29
CA LYS A 112 9.87 -1.21 19.58
C LYS A 112 9.30 -0.48 18.37
N LEU A 113 8.37 0.44 18.62
CA LEU A 113 7.81 1.29 17.57
C LEU A 113 8.90 2.20 17.01
N PHE A 114 8.87 2.39 15.68
CA PHE A 114 9.69 3.40 15.04
C PHE A 114 9.15 4.81 15.36
N LYS A 115 10.07 5.77 15.47
CA LYS A 115 9.74 7.16 15.86
C LYS A 115 8.96 7.91 14.77
N ASP A 116 9.24 7.59 13.51
CA ASP A 116 8.68 8.19 12.29
C ASP A 116 7.36 7.53 11.83
N ASN A 117 6.73 6.69 12.66
CA ASN A 117 5.52 5.97 12.27
C ASN A 117 4.34 6.90 11.98
N ASP A 118 4.24 8.02 12.69
CA ASP A 118 3.24 9.06 12.46
C ASP A 118 3.40 9.69 11.08
N GLU A 119 4.59 10.19 10.75
CA GLU A 119 4.89 10.76 9.43
C GLU A 119 4.64 9.76 8.30
N ARG A 120 5.09 8.51 8.47
CA ARG A 120 4.84 7.43 7.49
C ARG A 120 3.36 7.20 7.25
N MET A 121 2.54 7.21 8.30
CA MET A 121 1.10 7.01 8.18
C MET A 121 0.39 8.24 7.60
N ILE A 122 0.85 9.45 7.91
CA ILE A 122 0.35 10.69 7.30
C ILE A 122 0.69 10.71 5.81
N PHE A 123 1.94 10.44 5.44
CA PHE A 123 2.39 10.37 4.05
C PHE A 123 1.60 9.32 3.27
N PHE A 124 1.47 8.11 3.83
CA PHE A 124 0.67 7.05 3.22
C PHE A 124 -0.77 7.51 2.94
N THR A 125 -1.45 8.03 3.96
CA THR A 125 -2.87 8.39 3.86
C THR A 125 -3.08 9.58 2.91
N LYS A 126 -2.23 10.61 2.98
CA LYS A 126 -2.24 11.74 2.04
C LYS A 126 -1.99 11.24 0.61
N GLY A 127 -0.99 10.38 0.42
CA GLY A 127 -0.68 9.81 -0.90
C GLY A 127 -1.85 9.04 -1.49
N VAL A 128 -2.56 8.24 -0.69
CA VAL A 128 -3.79 7.56 -1.14
C VAL A 128 -4.85 8.57 -1.59
N ILE A 129 -5.12 9.60 -0.78
CA ILE A 129 -6.15 10.61 -1.09
C ILE A 129 -5.81 11.35 -2.39
N GLU A 130 -4.57 11.81 -2.55
CA GLU A 130 -4.14 12.51 -3.77
C GLU A 130 -4.23 11.60 -5.01
N THR A 131 -4.01 10.29 -4.86
CA THR A 131 -4.10 9.35 -5.98
C THR A 131 -5.54 9.12 -6.47
N VAL A 132 -6.52 9.32 -5.60
CA VAL A 132 -7.93 8.96 -5.85
C VAL A 132 -8.76 10.16 -6.31
N LYS A 133 -8.28 11.38 -6.10
CA LYS A 133 -8.88 12.61 -6.64
C LYS A 133 -9.00 12.54 -8.17
#